data_AF-W4UQ89-F1
#
_entry.id   AF-W4UQ89-F1
#
_cell.length_a   1.000
_cell.length_b   1.000
_cell.length_c   1.000
_cell.angle_alpha   90.00
_cell.angle_beta   90.00
_cell.angle_gamma   90.00
#
_symmetry.space_group_name_H-M   'P 1'
#
loop_
_entity.id
_entity.type
_entity.pdbx_description
1 polymer ?
#
loop_
_entity_poly.entity_id
_entity_poly.type
_entity_poly.pdbx_seq_one_letter_code
_entity_poly.pdbx_strand_id
1 'polypeptide(L)'
;MTECTEWDQKAAKYMQYIKQLKESESTDKMSTIEEAFQQALVCYTNLDRLHPNPVYKTFISRINKSLEAFNFIVIEGTVRDRRDNTKVVAGDVDIYGVHSRTFDRSMEKKAQGTLLGAIDATGKFRVQVDKGTYLGLLFVPTSANKVYDKNGFVSLEEQKHLKTTVYISE
;
A
#
# COMPACT_ATOMS: atom_id res chain seq x y z
N MET A 1 22.75 30.62 3.60
CA MET A 1 22.61 30.10 4.98
C MET A 1 21.18 29.71 5.31
N THR A 2 20.19 30.56 5.03
CA THR A 2 18.75 30.32 5.27
C THR A 2 18.22 29.03 4.64
N GLU A 3 18.57 28.74 3.39
CA GLU A 3 18.13 27.52 2.70
C GLU A 3 18.66 26.22 3.35
N CYS A 4 19.91 26.23 3.87
CA CYS A 4 20.48 25.09 4.56
C CYS A 4 19.72 24.82 5.88
N THR A 5 19.42 25.87 6.64
CA THR A 5 18.63 25.78 7.88
C THR A 5 17.22 25.23 7.65
N GLU A 6 16.56 25.62 6.55
CA GLU A 6 15.23 25.10 6.19
C GLU A 6 15.26 23.60 5.87
N TRP A 7 16.27 23.13 5.13
CA TRP A 7 16.42 21.70 4.84
C TRP A 7 16.73 20.88 6.08
N ASP A 8 17.55 21.40 6.99
CA ASP A 8 17.86 20.76 8.28
C ASP A 8 16.60 20.61 9.15
N GLN A 9 15.79 21.66 9.25
CA GLN A 9 14.53 21.61 10.00
C GLN A 9 13.55 20.60 9.40
N LYS A 10 13.43 20.57 8.07
CA LYS A 10 12.59 19.58 7.36
C LYS A 10 13.08 18.16 7.59
N ALA A 11 14.40 17.91 7.49
CA ALA A 11 14.99 16.61 7.75
C ALA A 11 14.70 16.13 9.18
N ALA A 12 14.93 16.99 10.18
CA ALA A 12 14.66 16.68 11.58
C ALA A 12 13.17 16.34 11.82
N LYS A 13 12.25 17.09 11.20
CA LYS A 13 10.81 16.83 11.27
C LYS A 13 10.45 15.45 10.71
N TYR A 14 10.97 15.09 9.54
CA TYR A 14 10.70 13.77 8.96
C TYR A 14 11.31 12.63 9.77
N MET A 15 12.52 12.80 10.31
CA MET A 15 13.14 11.79 11.18
C MET A 15 12.37 11.60 12.49
N GLN A 16 11.85 12.68 13.09
CA GLN A 16 10.97 12.59 14.26
C GLN A 16 9.65 11.91 13.92
N TYR A 17 9.07 12.22 12.76
CA TYR A 17 7.84 11.59 12.30
C TYR A 17 8.02 10.09 12.05
N ILE A 18 9.13 9.68 11.41
CA ILE A 18 9.48 8.26 11.24
C ILE A 18 9.58 7.55 12.59
N LYS A 19 10.21 8.18 13.59
CA LYS A 19 10.32 7.62 14.94
C LYS A 19 8.93 7.39 15.57
N GLN A 20 8.06 8.40 15.51
CA GLN A 20 6.69 8.30 16.04
C GLN A 20 5.88 7.21 15.34
N LEU A 21 6.01 7.07 14.02
CA LEU A 21 5.32 6.03 13.27
C LEU A 21 5.84 4.63 13.62
N LYS A 22 7.16 4.47 13.80
CA LYS A 22 7.75 3.19 14.22
C LYS A 22 7.39 2.79 15.65
N GLU A 23 7.16 3.76 16.53
CA GLU A 23 6.70 3.51 17.91
C GLU A 23 5.22 3.13 17.96
N SER A 24 4.45 3.38 16.89
CA SER A 24 3.10 2.84 16.78
C SER A 24 3.14 1.42 16.24
N GLU A 25 2.50 0.48 16.93
CA GLU A 25 2.48 -0.96 16.59
C GLU A 25 1.67 -1.31 15.31
N SER A 26 1.38 -0.34 14.44
CA SER A 26 0.52 -0.51 13.26
C SER A 26 1.33 -0.77 11.99
N THR A 27 1.13 -1.94 11.40
CA THR A 27 1.71 -2.35 10.11
C THR A 27 1.18 -1.55 8.91
N ASP A 28 0.01 -0.94 9.03
CA ASP A 28 -0.66 -0.17 7.95
C ASP A 28 0.04 1.16 7.64
N LYS A 29 1.02 1.55 8.47
CA LYS A 29 1.76 2.79 8.33
C LYS A 29 3.07 2.62 7.56
N MET A 30 3.40 1.41 7.10
CA MET A 30 4.67 1.15 6.43
C MET A 30 4.86 2.02 5.17
N SER A 31 3.79 2.26 4.40
CA SER A 31 3.85 3.18 3.26
C SER A 31 4.13 4.63 3.69
N THR A 32 3.52 5.09 4.78
CA THR A 32 3.75 6.44 5.32
C THR A 32 5.17 6.58 5.87
N ILE A 33 5.70 5.53 6.49
CA ILE A 33 7.09 5.46 6.94
C ILE A 33 8.03 5.53 5.73
N GLU A 34 7.76 4.77 4.67
CA GLU A 34 8.55 4.84 3.44
C GLU A 34 8.54 6.26 2.85
N GLU A 35 7.38 6.86 2.67
CA GLU A 35 7.25 8.23 2.14
C GLU A 35 8.06 9.22 2.98
N ALA A 36 7.99 9.12 4.31
CA ALA A 36 8.78 9.96 5.20
C ALA A 36 10.29 9.74 5.03
N PHE A 37 10.74 8.49 4.82
CA PHE A 37 12.14 8.20 4.50
C PHE A 37 12.55 8.79 3.15
N GLN A 38 11.71 8.72 2.11
CA GLN A 38 11.98 9.34 0.81
C GLN A 38 12.11 10.87 0.93
N GLN A 39 11.24 11.51 1.71
CA GLN A 39 11.32 12.96 1.96
C GLN A 39 12.57 13.34 2.77
N ALA A 40 12.94 12.55 3.78
CA ALA A 40 14.17 12.73 4.53
C ALA A 40 15.41 12.60 3.62
N LEU A 41 15.42 11.64 2.70
CA LEU A 41 16.49 11.45 1.72
C LEU A 41 16.68 12.70 0.84
N VAL A 42 15.58 13.28 0.34
CA VAL A 42 15.63 14.53 -0.45
C VAL A 42 16.26 15.65 0.36
N CYS A 43 15.86 15.80 1.63
CA CYS A 43 16.40 16.84 2.50
C CYS A 43 17.92 16.67 2.71
N TYR A 44 18.37 15.47 3.10
CA TYR A 44 19.80 15.22 3.33
C TYR A 44 20.63 15.30 2.05
N THR A 45 20.08 14.91 0.91
CA THR A 45 20.76 15.07 -0.40
C THR A 45 20.95 16.54 -0.75
N ASN A 46 19.94 17.38 -0.51
CA ASN A 46 20.06 18.83 -0.71
C ASN A 46 21.05 19.47 0.27
N LEU A 47 21.06 19.02 1.54
CA LEU A 47 22.04 19.46 2.54
C LEU A 47 23.47 19.11 2.13
N ASP A 48 23.74 17.87 1.71
CA ASP A 48 25.08 17.46 1.25
C ASP A 48 25.50 18.21 -0.02
N ARG A 49 24.55 18.52 -0.92
CA ARG A 49 24.81 19.33 -2.11
C ARG A 49 25.20 20.77 -1.78
N LEU A 50 24.48 21.40 -0.85
CA LEU A 50 24.69 22.81 -0.47
C LEU A 50 25.88 22.97 0.49
N HIS A 51 26.11 21.98 1.36
CA HIS A 51 27.16 21.98 2.36
C HIS A 51 27.65 20.54 2.61
N PRO A 52 28.58 20.05 1.76
CA PRO A 52 29.07 18.68 1.84
C PRO A 52 29.57 18.31 3.24
N ASN A 53 28.99 17.26 3.82
CA ASN A 53 29.33 16.84 5.17
C ASN A 53 29.27 15.29 5.27
N PRO A 54 30.33 14.62 5.76
CA PRO A 54 30.34 13.17 5.96
C PRO A 54 29.15 12.62 6.78
N VAL A 55 28.61 13.43 7.69
CA VAL A 55 27.43 13.09 8.48
C VAL A 55 26.20 12.92 7.59
N TYR A 56 25.95 13.84 6.65
CA TYR A 56 24.79 13.75 5.74
C TYR A 56 24.91 12.54 4.82
N LYS A 57 26.11 12.24 4.31
CA LYS A 57 26.37 11.03 3.52
C LYS A 57 26.07 9.75 4.30
N THR A 58 26.39 9.73 5.60
CA THR A 58 26.06 8.61 6.47
C THR A 58 24.54 8.45 6.64
N PHE A 59 23.80 9.55 6.82
CA PHE A 59 22.34 9.52 6.89
C PHE A 59 21.71 9.05 5.58
N ILE A 60 22.15 9.60 4.44
CA ILE A 60 21.73 9.19 3.10
C ILE A 60 21.90 7.67 2.92
N SER A 61 23.08 7.14 3.25
CA SER A 61 23.35 5.70 3.14
C SER A 61 22.41 4.85 4.00
N ARG A 62 22.16 5.26 5.26
CA ARG A 62 21.24 4.55 6.17
C ARG A 62 19.79 4.60 5.68
N ILE A 63 19.36 5.74 5.15
CA ILE A 63 18.01 5.92 4.60
C ILE A 63 17.85 5.03 3.37
N ASN A 64 18.83 5.00 2.45
CA ASN A 64 18.78 4.12 1.28
C ASN A 64 18.66 2.64 1.66
N LYS A 65 19.46 2.16 2.63
CA LYS A 65 19.32 0.79 3.14
C LYS A 65 17.95 0.51 3.76
N SER A 66 17.36 1.50 4.43
CA SER A 66 16.01 1.37 5.01
C SER A 66 14.94 1.31 3.91
N LEU A 67 15.11 2.10 2.84
CA LEU A 67 14.23 2.09 1.67
C LEU A 67 14.32 0.79 0.88
N GLU A 68 15.52 0.21 0.75
CA GLU A 68 15.74 -1.12 0.14
C GLU A 68 15.01 -2.23 0.91
N ALA A 69 14.88 -2.10 2.23
CA ALA A 69 14.14 -3.05 3.05
C ALA A 69 12.61 -2.94 2.88
N PHE A 70 12.09 -1.81 2.38
CA PHE A 70 10.66 -1.68 2.06
C PHE A 70 10.32 -2.38 0.75
N ASN A 71 10.05 -3.66 0.87
CA ASN A 71 9.67 -4.54 -0.23
C ASN A 71 8.20 -4.96 -0.15
N PHE A 72 7.29 -3.98 -0.15
CA PHE A 72 5.84 -4.22 -0.15
C PHE A 72 5.15 -3.54 -1.34
N ILE A 73 3.96 -4.01 -1.66
CA ILE A 73 3.00 -3.44 -2.59
C ILE A 73 1.80 -2.96 -1.78
N VAL A 74 1.36 -1.73 -2.05
CA VAL A 74 0.09 -1.19 -1.52
C VAL A 74 -0.95 -1.18 -2.63
N ILE A 75 -2.11 -1.76 -2.36
CA ILE A 75 -3.26 -1.73 -3.26
C ILE A 75 -4.41 -1.10 -2.51
N GLU A 76 -4.99 -0.05 -3.07
CA GLU A 76 -6.14 0.61 -2.48
C GLU A 76 -7.17 0.98 -3.54
N GLY A 77 -8.42 1.12 -3.12
CA GLY A 77 -9.49 1.26 -4.09
C GLY A 77 -10.88 1.25 -3.52
N THR A 78 -11.84 1.05 -4.42
CA THR A 78 -13.26 0.89 -4.10
C THR A 78 -13.83 -0.29 -4.85
N VAL A 79 -14.75 -1.02 -4.24
CA VAL A 79 -15.50 -2.10 -4.88
C VAL A 79 -16.81 -1.57 -5.44
N ARG A 80 -17.13 -1.94 -6.67
CA ARG A 80 -18.34 -1.52 -7.38
C ARG A 80 -19.03 -2.69 -8.06
N ASP A 81 -20.31 -2.50 -8.31
CA ASP A 81 -21.10 -3.40 -9.14
C ASP A 81 -20.65 -3.31 -10.61
N ARG A 82 -20.46 -4.45 -11.26
CA ARG A 82 -20.06 -4.53 -12.67
C ARG A 82 -21.17 -4.10 -13.63
N ARG A 83 -22.43 -4.38 -13.30
CA ARG A 83 -23.60 -4.02 -14.13
C ARG A 83 -23.96 -2.54 -13.96
N ASP A 84 -23.77 -2.02 -12.75
CA ASP A 84 -23.93 -0.60 -12.43
C ASP A 84 -22.65 -0.02 -11.80
N ASN A 85 -21.74 0.50 -12.64
CA ASN A 85 -20.48 1.10 -12.21
C ASN A 85 -20.66 2.34 -11.30
N THR A 86 -21.88 2.81 -11.02
CA THR A 86 -22.11 3.87 -10.03
C THR A 86 -22.39 3.32 -8.63
N LYS A 87 -22.84 2.07 -8.52
CA LYS A 87 -23.19 1.40 -7.27
C LYS A 87 -21.93 0.89 -6.57
N VAL A 88 -21.62 1.49 -5.42
CA VAL A 88 -20.56 1.03 -4.53
C VAL A 88 -21.05 -0.16 -3.73
N VAL A 89 -20.22 -1.21 -3.67
CA VAL A 89 -20.46 -2.36 -2.80
C VAL A 89 -19.79 -2.07 -1.47
N ALA A 90 -20.60 -1.92 -0.43
CA ALA A 90 -20.15 -1.56 0.91
C ALA A 90 -20.14 -2.77 1.83
N GLY A 91 -19.06 -2.95 2.59
CA GLY A 91 -18.88 -4.04 3.55
C GLY A 91 -18.95 -5.44 2.92
N ASP A 92 -18.87 -6.47 3.76
CA ASP A 92 -19.23 -7.85 3.43
C ASP A 92 -18.52 -8.45 2.20
N VAL A 93 -17.31 -7.98 1.89
CA VAL A 93 -16.41 -8.55 0.88
C VAL A 93 -15.06 -8.78 1.54
N ASP A 94 -14.64 -10.03 1.54
CA ASP A 94 -13.33 -10.45 2.02
C ASP A 94 -12.29 -10.36 0.89
N ILE A 95 -11.05 -10.08 1.26
CA ILE A 95 -9.93 -9.94 0.35
C ILE A 95 -8.92 -11.05 0.63
N TYR A 96 -8.64 -11.86 -0.39
CA TYR A 96 -7.70 -12.97 -0.33
C TYR A 96 -6.49 -12.71 -1.21
N GLY A 97 -5.29 -12.95 -0.69
CA GLY A 97 -4.05 -12.98 -1.47
C GLY A 97 -3.89 -14.32 -2.17
N VAL A 98 -3.71 -14.31 -3.49
CA VAL A 98 -3.58 -15.53 -4.31
C VAL A 98 -2.24 -15.58 -5.05
N HIS A 99 -1.72 -16.78 -5.28
CA HIS A 99 -0.46 -17.02 -5.98
C HIS A 99 -0.64 -17.19 -7.51
N SER A 100 -1.74 -16.69 -8.07
CA SER A 100 -2.00 -16.67 -9.51
C SER A 100 -2.08 -15.24 -10.04
N ARG A 101 -1.53 -14.99 -11.23
CA ARG A 101 -1.67 -13.72 -11.96
C ARG A 101 -2.95 -13.67 -12.81
N THR A 102 -3.59 -14.81 -13.01
CA THR A 102 -4.73 -14.96 -13.92
C THR A 102 -5.99 -15.31 -13.14
N PHE A 103 -7.08 -14.60 -13.44
CA PHE A 103 -8.41 -14.94 -12.95
C PHE A 103 -8.97 -16.11 -13.76
N ASP A 104 -9.19 -17.25 -13.11
CA ASP A 104 -9.73 -18.46 -13.73
C ASP A 104 -11.17 -18.74 -13.28
N ARG A 105 -11.82 -19.73 -13.93
CA ARG A 105 -13.20 -20.13 -13.61
C ARG A 105 -13.39 -20.63 -12.18
N SER A 106 -12.35 -21.18 -11.55
CA SER A 106 -12.46 -21.63 -10.17
C SER A 106 -12.54 -20.43 -9.21
N MET A 107 -11.81 -19.36 -9.53
CA MET A 107 -11.80 -18.11 -8.79
C MET A 107 -13.09 -17.30 -8.95
N GLU A 108 -13.89 -17.55 -9.99
CA GLU A 108 -15.15 -16.83 -10.18
C GLU A 108 -16.12 -16.98 -8.99
N LYS A 109 -16.13 -18.14 -8.32
CA LYS A 109 -17.09 -18.44 -7.25
C LYS A 109 -16.49 -19.02 -5.97
N LYS A 110 -15.20 -19.36 -5.94
CA LYS A 110 -14.56 -19.98 -4.77
C LYS A 110 -13.64 -19.00 -4.07
N ALA A 111 -13.77 -18.89 -2.75
CA ALA A 111 -12.74 -18.31 -1.93
C ALA A 111 -11.47 -19.18 -1.99
N GLN A 112 -10.32 -18.54 -2.18
CA GLN A 112 -9.04 -19.22 -2.17
C GLN A 112 -7.90 -18.25 -1.86
N GLY A 113 -6.78 -18.79 -1.39
CA GLY A 113 -5.63 -18.00 -0.95
C GLY A 113 -5.70 -17.66 0.54
N THR A 114 -4.88 -16.69 0.94
CA THR A 114 -4.76 -16.27 2.35
C THR A 114 -5.70 -15.09 2.60
N LEU A 115 -6.55 -15.15 3.63
CA LEU A 115 -7.36 -14.00 4.04
C LEU A 115 -6.45 -12.85 4.48
N LEU A 116 -6.56 -11.70 3.82
CA LEU A 116 -5.76 -10.50 4.10
C LEU A 116 -6.56 -9.40 4.80
N GLY A 117 -7.89 -9.43 4.69
CA GLY A 117 -8.76 -8.44 5.29
C GLY A 117 -10.13 -8.41 4.60
N ALA A 118 -10.85 -7.32 4.82
CA ALA A 118 -12.15 -7.06 4.22
C ALA A 118 -12.28 -5.58 3.81
N ILE A 119 -13.23 -5.29 2.94
CA ILE A 119 -13.56 -3.90 2.59
C ILE A 119 -14.31 -3.21 3.73
N ASP A 120 -14.19 -1.89 3.82
CA ASP A 120 -14.90 -1.11 4.81
C ASP A 120 -16.39 -0.91 4.48
N ALA A 121 -17.13 -0.34 5.42
CA ALA A 121 -18.56 -0.04 5.28
C ALA A 121 -18.88 1.01 4.20
N THR A 122 -17.87 1.62 3.57
CA THR A 122 -18.02 2.53 2.42
C THR A 122 -17.55 1.90 1.11
N GLY A 123 -17.19 0.62 1.13
CA GLY A 123 -16.73 -0.14 -0.01
C GLY A 123 -15.29 0.10 -0.39
N LYS A 124 -14.51 0.79 0.47
CA LYS A 124 -13.10 1.05 0.23
C LYS A 124 -12.23 -0.03 0.84
N PHE A 125 -11.06 -0.21 0.27
CA PHE A 125 -10.06 -1.11 0.80
C PHE A 125 -8.67 -0.51 0.66
N ARG A 126 -7.78 -0.96 1.54
CA ARG A 126 -6.35 -0.74 1.46
C ARG A 126 -5.67 -2.00 2.00
N VAL A 127 -4.86 -2.63 1.17
CA VAL A 127 -4.15 -3.86 1.48
C VAL A 127 -2.67 -3.63 1.21
N GLN A 128 -1.83 -4.04 2.17
CA GLN A 128 -0.39 -4.02 2.04
C GLN A 128 0.12 -5.46 2.09
N VAL A 129 0.90 -5.86 1.09
CA VAL A 129 1.49 -7.19 1.00
C VAL A 129 2.96 -7.10 0.63
N ASP A 130 3.77 -8.03 1.12
CA ASP A 130 5.15 -8.12 0.69
C ASP A 130 5.23 -8.45 -0.81
N LYS A 131 6.11 -7.76 -1.53
CA LYS A 131 6.30 -7.93 -2.96
C LYS A 131 6.79 -9.34 -3.25
N GLY A 132 6.10 -10.03 -4.15
CA GLY A 132 6.42 -11.41 -4.54
C GLY A 132 5.70 -12.48 -3.70
N THR A 133 5.05 -12.11 -2.59
CA THR A 133 4.29 -13.07 -1.78
C THR A 133 3.01 -13.52 -2.51
N TYR A 134 2.26 -12.58 -3.07
CA TYR A 134 1.05 -12.86 -3.84
C TYR A 134 1.18 -12.30 -5.26
N LEU A 135 0.44 -12.92 -6.18
CA LEU A 135 0.38 -12.54 -7.59
C LEU A 135 -0.95 -11.88 -7.98
N GLY A 136 -1.96 -11.96 -7.10
CA GLY A 136 -3.26 -11.32 -7.27
C GLY A 136 -4.02 -11.17 -5.95
N LEU A 137 -5.05 -10.33 -5.96
CA LEU A 137 -6.03 -10.20 -4.90
C LEU A 137 -7.40 -10.65 -5.43
N LEU A 138 -8.06 -11.52 -4.66
CA LEU A 138 -9.40 -12.02 -4.93
C LEU A 138 -10.38 -11.40 -3.93
N PHE A 139 -11.42 -10.75 -4.45
CA PHE A 139 -12.47 -10.09 -3.67
C PHE A 139 -13.70 -10.98 -3.69
N VAL A 140 -14.06 -11.50 -2.52
CA VAL A 140 -15.06 -12.55 -2.36
C VAL A 140 -16.25 -11.99 -1.57
N PRO A 141 -17.44 -11.85 -2.17
CA PRO A 141 -18.64 -11.51 -1.43
C PRO A 141 -18.92 -12.55 -0.35
N THR A 142 -19.20 -12.11 0.87
CA THR A 142 -19.55 -12.99 1.97
C THR A 142 -21.02 -13.44 1.88
N SER A 143 -21.42 -14.42 2.68
CA SER A 143 -22.80 -14.94 2.70
C SER A 143 -23.87 -13.92 3.09
N ALA A 144 -23.50 -12.77 3.66
CA ALA A 144 -24.42 -11.66 3.90
C ALA A 144 -24.79 -10.94 2.59
N ASN A 145 -23.89 -10.95 1.62
CA ASN A 145 -24.03 -10.24 0.36
C ASN A 145 -24.39 -11.20 -0.80
N LYS A 146 -25.41 -12.05 -0.58
CA LYS A 146 -25.87 -13.08 -1.56
C LYS A 146 -26.31 -12.52 -2.91
N VAL A 147 -26.49 -11.21 -2.99
CA VAL A 147 -26.84 -10.51 -4.23
C VAL A 147 -25.67 -10.56 -5.22
N TYR A 148 -24.42 -10.68 -4.74
CA TYR A 148 -23.22 -10.81 -5.57
C TYR A 148 -22.69 -12.24 -5.51
N ASP A 149 -22.69 -12.94 -6.65
CA ASP A 149 -22.28 -14.35 -6.72
C ASP A 149 -20.94 -14.58 -7.45
N LYS A 150 -20.36 -13.52 -8.02
CA LYS A 150 -19.04 -13.58 -8.67
C LYS A 150 -18.02 -12.69 -7.99
N ASN A 151 -16.84 -13.27 -7.82
CA ASN A 151 -15.68 -12.62 -7.24
C ASN A 151 -15.07 -11.57 -8.19
N GLY A 152 -14.41 -10.58 -7.60
CA GLY A 152 -13.57 -9.62 -8.29
C GLY A 152 -12.10 -10.01 -8.20
N PHE A 153 -11.29 -9.62 -9.18
CA PHE A 153 -9.86 -9.96 -9.19
C PHE A 153 -9.01 -8.76 -9.59
N VAL A 154 -7.90 -8.59 -8.88
CA VAL A 154 -6.85 -7.62 -9.20
C VAL A 154 -5.53 -8.36 -9.34
N SER A 155 -4.95 -8.36 -10.54
CA SER A 155 -3.59 -8.86 -10.71
C SER A 155 -2.62 -7.89 -10.03
N LEU A 156 -1.66 -8.42 -9.28
CA LEU A 156 -0.57 -7.61 -8.75
C LEU A 156 0.51 -7.49 -9.82
N GLU A 157 0.51 -6.36 -10.51
CA GLU A 157 1.67 -5.93 -11.29
C GLU A 157 2.80 -5.51 -10.33
N GLU A 158 4.06 -5.55 -10.78
CA GLU A 158 5.25 -5.25 -9.95
C GLU A 158 5.39 -3.77 -9.52
N GLN A 159 4.27 -3.04 -9.51
CA GLN A 159 4.14 -1.66 -9.08
C GLN A 159 4.13 -1.59 -7.55
N LYS A 160 4.74 -0.55 -6.98
CA LYS A 160 4.83 -0.37 -5.52
C LYS A 160 3.51 0.10 -4.90
N HIS A 161 2.71 0.86 -5.66
CA HIS A 161 1.40 1.36 -5.25
C HIS A 161 0.43 1.32 -6.42
N LEU A 162 -0.72 0.69 -6.23
CA LEU A 162 -1.82 0.63 -7.18
C LEU A 162 -3.10 1.20 -6.58
N LYS A 163 -3.70 2.18 -7.27
CA LYS A 163 -5.06 2.66 -7.01
C LYS A 163 -6.01 2.07 -8.05
N THR A 164 -7.07 1.40 -7.64
CA THR A 164 -7.96 0.70 -8.59
C THR A 164 -9.42 0.66 -8.16
N THR A 165 -10.31 0.36 -9.10
CA THR A 165 -11.71 0.01 -8.85
C THR A 165 -11.88 -1.48 -9.12
N VAL A 166 -12.40 -2.21 -8.14
CA VAL A 166 -12.67 -3.64 -8.28
C VAL A 166 -14.14 -3.85 -8.59
N TYR A 167 -14.42 -4.68 -9.59
CA TYR A 167 -15.77 -4.99 -9.99
C TYR A 167 -16.16 -6.39 -9.53
N ILE A 168 -17.30 -6.49 -8.86
CA ILE A 168 -17.99 -7.75 -8.59
C ILE A 168 -19.34 -7.75 -9.31
N SER A 169 -19.93 -8.91 -9.55
CA SER A 169 -21.23 -8.99 -10.22
C SER A 169 -22.24 -9.83 -9.48
N GLU A 170 -23.49 -9.35 -9.55
CA GLU A 170 -24.69 -10.14 -9.29
C GLU A 170 -24.88 -11.28 -10.30
#